data_AF-A0A3D5JFE2-F1
#
_entry.id   AF-A0A3D5JFE2-F1
#
_cell.length_a   1.000
_cell.length_b   1.000
_cell.length_c   1.000
_cell.angle_alpha   90.00
_cell.angle_beta   90.00
_cell.angle_gamma   90.00
#
_symmetry.space_group_name_H-M   'P 1'
#
loop_
_entity.id
_entity.type
_entity.pdbx_description
1 polymer ?
#
loop_
_entity_poly.entity_id
_entity_poly.type
_entity_poly.pdbx_seq_one_letter_code
_entity_poly.pdbx_strand_id
1 'polypeptide(L)' 'MSGHFLIVEARFYEALADAQMAGAIRALEAAGASYERVSVPGALEIPAA' A
#
# COMPACT_ATOMS: atom_id res chain seq x y z
N MET A 1 -8.06 -4.50 -19.17
CA MET A 1 -6.65 -4.41 -18.73
C MET A 1 -6.72 -3.90 -17.31
N SER A 2 -6.30 -4.70 -16.33
CA SER A 2 -6.30 -4.29 -14.92
C SER A 2 -5.21 -3.23 -14.67
N GLY A 3 -5.41 -2.37 -13.68
CA GLY A 3 -4.48 -1.28 -13.37
C GLY A 3 -3.19 -1.77 -12.70
N HIS A 4 -2.16 -0.92 -12.74
CA HIS A 4 -0.93 -1.08 -11.96
C HIS A 4 -0.85 0.05 -10.94
N PHE A 5 -0.62 -0.29 -9.67
CA PHE A 5 -0.73 0.65 -8.54
C PHE A 5 0.55 0.72 -7.72
N LEU A 6 0.88 1.91 -7.20
CA LEU A 6 1.88 2.07 -6.17
C LEU A 6 1.19 2.14 -4.81
N ILE A 7 1.55 1.25 -3.89
CA ILE A 7 1.11 1.30 -2.49
C ILE A 7 2.20 1.97 -1.66
N VAL A 8 1.91 3.17 -1.17
CA VAL A 8 2.77 3.90 -0.24
C VAL A 8 2.21 3.77 1.17
N GLU A 9 2.99 3.21 2.09
CA GLU A 9 2.57 3.01 3.49
C GLU A 9 3.41 3.83 4.48
N ALA A 10 2.72 4.46 5.44
CA ALA A 10 3.34 5.06 6.61
C ALA A 10 3.34 4.04 7.76
N ARG A 11 4.53 3.68 8.25
CA ARG A 11 4.69 2.58 9.22
C ARG A 11 4.81 3.02 10.68
N PHE A 12 4.15 4.11 11.07
CA PHE A 12 4.16 4.59 12.46
C PHE A 12 3.56 3.58 13.46
N TYR A 13 2.49 2.88 13.05
CA TYR A 13 1.89 1.77 13.79
C TYR A 13 2.01 0.48 12.97
N GLU A 14 3.04 -0.32 13.24
CA GLU A 14 3.40 -1.47 12.40
C GLU A 14 2.25 -2.48 12.23
N ALA A 15 1.61 -2.89 13.32
CA ALA A 15 0.51 -3.86 13.26
C ALA A 15 -0.70 -3.34 12.45
N LEU A 16 -1.00 -2.04 12.55
CA LEU A 16 -2.06 -1.43 11.76
C LEU A 16 -1.65 -1.28 10.28
N ALA A 17 -0.39 -0.95 10.02
CA ALA A 17 0.13 -0.87 8.65
C ALA A 17 0.07 -2.24 7.96
N ASP A 18 0.44 -3.31 8.65
CA ASP A 18 0.39 -4.67 8.12
C ASP A 18 -1.04 -5.13 7.83
N ALA A 19 -1.98 -4.82 8.72
CA ALA A 19 -3.40 -5.11 8.50
C ALA A 19 -3.99 -4.35 7.29
N GLN A 20 -3.64 -3.06 7.14
CA GLN A 20 -4.05 -2.24 6.01
C GLN A 20 -3.44 -2.75 4.69
N MET A 21 -2.15 -3.06 4.68
CA MET A 21 -1.43 -3.62 3.53
C MET A 21 -2.08 -4.93 3.07
N ALA A 22 -2.33 -5.85 4.01
CA ALA A 22 -2.99 -7.11 3.70
C ALA A 22 -4.38 -6.90 3.08
N GLY A 23 -5.13 -5.89 3.54
CA GLY A 23 -6.41 -5.51 2.95
C GLY A 23 -6.30 -5.00 1.52
N ALA A 24 -5.37 -4.07 1.28
CA ALA A 24 -5.13 -3.47 -0.04
C ALA A 24 -4.68 -4.52 -1.07
N ILE A 25 -3.73 -5.39 -0.69
CA ILE A 25 -3.23 -6.48 -1.56
C ILE A 25 -4.37 -7.41 -1.98
N ARG A 26 -5.19 -7.87 -1.02
CA ARG A 26 -6.34 -8.74 -1.34
C ARG A 26 -7.30 -8.10 -2.34
N ALA A 27 -7.57 -6.80 -2.21
CA ALA A 27 -8.46 -6.09 -3.11
C ALA A 27 -7.87 -5.97 -4.53
N LEU A 28 -6.57 -5.67 -4.63
CA LEU A 28 -5.88 -5.57 -5.92
C LEU A 28 -5.77 -6.93 -6.61
N GLU A 29 -5.41 -7.98 -5.88
CA GLU A 29 -5.34 -9.36 -6.40
C GLU A 29 -6.70 -9.85 -6.90
N ALA A 30 -7.78 -9.59 -6.14
CA ALA A 30 -9.14 -9.94 -6.56
C ALA A 30 -9.58 -9.20 -7.84
N ALA A 31 -9.04 -8.00 -8.09
CA ALA A 31 -9.26 -7.24 -9.32
C ALA A 31 -8.30 -7.62 -10.46
N GLY A 32 -7.37 -8.57 -10.23
CA GLY A 32 -6.31 -8.94 -11.18
C GLY A 32 -5.29 -7.82 -11.42
N ALA A 33 -5.22 -6.82 -10.53
CA ALA A 33 -4.29 -5.70 -10.63
C ALA A 33 -2.90 -6.06 -10.08
N SER A 34 -1.86 -5.41 -10.60
CA SER A 34 -0.50 -5.52 -10.09
C SER A 34 -0.14 -4.32 -9.23
N TYR A 35 0.87 -4.48 -8.36
CA TYR A 35 1.30 -3.41 -7.47
C TYR A 35 2.78 -3.44 -7.13
N GLU A 36 3.30 -2.28 -6.74
CA GLU A 36 4.59 -2.12 -6.06
C GLU A 36 4.36 -1.52 -4.66
N ARG A 37 5.35 -1.65 -3.78
CA ARG A 37 5.26 -1.20 -2.38
C ARG A 37 6.45 -0.35 -2.00
N VAL A 38 6.18 0.80 -1.38
CA VAL A 38 7.18 1.68 -0.78
C VAL A 38 6.74 2.04 0.64
N SER A 39 7.68 2.07 1.57
CA SER A 39 7.44 2.48 2.95
C SER A 39 8.05 3.85 3.21
N VAL A 40 7.31 4.69 3.93
CA VAL A 40 7.74 6.00 4.40
C VAL A 40 7.64 6.11 5.92
N PRO A 41 8.38 7.04 6.56
CA PRO A 41 8.36 7.21 8.01
C PRO A 41 6.96 7.57 8.57
N GLY A 42 6.21 8.41 7.86
CA GLY A 42 4.93 8.95 8.31
C GLY A 42 3.97 9.26 7.17
N ALA A 43 2.74 9.64 7.53
CA ALA A 43 1.68 9.89 6.55
C ALA A 43 1.92 11.16 5.72
N LEU A 44 2.69 12.11 6.27
CA LEU A 44 2.99 13.38 5.59
C LEU A 44 3.99 13.21 4.44
N GLU A 45 4.75 12.12 4.43
CA GLU A 45 5.71 11.80 3.38
C GLU A 45 5.07 11.05 2.20
N ILE A 46 3.83 10.55 2.34
CA ILE A 46 3.13 9.81 1.28
C ILE A 46 3.04 10.59 -0.05
N PRO A 47 2.71 11.90 -0.08
CA PRO A 47 2.62 12.64 -1.34
C PRO A 47 3.95 12.82 -2.08
N ALA A 48 5.09 12.63 -1.40
CA ALA A 48 6.43 12.85 -1.96
C ALA A 48 7.15 11.55 -2.37
N ALA A 49 6.62 10.39 -2.00
CA ALA A 49 7.14 9.07 -2.36
C ALA A 49 6.87 8.74 -3.83
#